data_AF-A0A960YP73-F1
#
_entry.id   AF-A0A960YP73-F1
#
_cell.length_a   1.000
_cell.length_b   1.000
_cell.length_c   1.000
_cell.angle_alpha   90.00
_cell.angle_beta   90.00
_cell.angle_gamma   90.00
#
_symmetry.space_group_name_H-M   'P 1'
#
loop_
_entity.id
_entity.type
_entity.pdbx_description
1 polymer ?
#
loop_
_entity_poly.entity_id
_entity_poly.type
_entity_poly.pdbx_seq_one_letter_code
_entity_poly.pdbx_strand_id
1 'polypeptide(L)' 'AAESSLASGAGADASEAGEAVTEKRDQGDCLLLNNRGLLRLLQGDSRKALEYLWKAHTLCPTNETIEGNLKILLSRTPGP' A
#
# COMPACT_ATOMS: atom_id res chain seq x y z
N ALA A 1 38.60 -28.20 -34.26
CA ALA A 1 37.98 -27.91 -32.96
C ALA A 1 38.29 -26.46 -32.65
N ALA A 2 37.28 -25.60 -32.66
CA ALA A 2 37.42 -24.15 -32.48
C ALA A 2 37.33 -23.78 -30.99
N GLU A 3 38.03 -22.71 -30.64
CA GLU A 3 38.34 -22.26 -29.31
C GLU A 3 37.16 -21.60 -28.56
N SER A 4 37.28 -21.67 -27.23
CA SER A 4 36.77 -20.76 -26.18
C SER A 4 35.85 -19.60 -26.61
N SER A 5 34.69 -19.53 -25.96
CA SER A 5 34.01 -18.25 -25.71
C SER A 5 33.47 -18.24 -24.28
N LEU A 6 34.23 -17.60 -23.39
CA LEU A 6 33.66 -16.89 -22.26
C LEU A 6 32.86 -15.71 -22.81
N ALA A 7 31.55 -15.71 -22.56
CA ALA A 7 30.75 -14.49 -22.59
C ALA A 7 30.27 -14.22 -21.16
N SER A 8 31.09 -13.47 -20.42
CA SER A 8 30.62 -12.68 -19.28
C SER A 8 29.64 -11.64 -19.82
N GLY A 9 28.37 -11.76 -19.43
CA GLY A 9 27.34 -10.76 -19.64
C GLY A 9 26.73 -10.37 -18.30
N ALA A 10 27.50 -9.66 -17.48
CA ALA A 10 26.95 -8.87 -16.38
C ALA A 10 26.43 -7.55 -16.99
N GLY A 11 25.13 -7.30 -16.86
CA GLY A 11 24.48 -6.11 -17.38
C GLY A 11 23.09 -5.94 -16.77
N ALA A 12 23.09 -5.38 -15.56
CA ALA A 12 22.00 -4.78 -14.81
C ALA A 12 20.57 -4.82 -15.40
N ASP A 13 19.69 -5.53 -14.69
CA ASP A 13 18.28 -5.15 -14.57
C ASP A 13 17.93 -5.07 -13.08
N ALA A 14 18.30 -3.95 -12.45
CA ALA A 14 18.02 -3.68 -11.04
C ALA A 14 16.90 -2.63 -10.86
N SER A 15 16.29 -2.16 -11.95
CA SER A 15 15.30 -1.09 -11.92
C SER A 15 13.89 -1.65 -11.71
N GLU A 16 13.49 -2.72 -12.42
CA GLU A 16 12.16 -3.32 -12.25
C GLU A 16 11.99 -4.00 -10.88
N ALA A 17 13.06 -4.61 -10.35
CA ALA A 17 13.02 -5.27 -9.05
C ALA A 17 12.87 -4.27 -7.88
N GLY A 18 13.39 -3.04 -8.02
CA GLY A 18 13.30 -2.01 -6.99
C GLY A 18 11.88 -1.44 -6.86
N GLU A 19 11.24 -1.16 -7.99
CA GLU A 19 9.86 -0.64 -8.03
C GLU A 19 8.86 -1.71 -7.61
N ALA A 20 8.96 -2.94 -8.12
CA ALA A 20 8.05 -4.03 -7.76
C ALA A 20 8.14 -4.44 -6.27
N VAL A 21 9.32 -4.34 -5.65
CA VAL A 21 9.48 -4.58 -4.20
C VAL A 21 8.90 -3.44 -3.38
N THR A 22 9.00 -2.21 -3.86
CA THR A 22 8.43 -1.02 -3.21
C THR A 22 6.91 -1.03 -3.28
N GLU A 23 6.34 -1.32 -4.46
CA GLU A 23 4.90 -1.48 -4.65
C GLU A 23 4.31 -2.58 -3.74
N LYS A 24 4.99 -3.73 -3.61
CA LYS A 24 4.55 -4.80 -2.70
C LYS A 24 4.61 -4.38 -1.23
N ARG A 25 5.61 -3.59 -0.83
CA ARG A 25 5.69 -3.03 0.53
C ARG A 25 4.57 -2.04 0.79
N ASP A 26 4.34 -1.13 -0.15
CA ASP A 26 3.28 -0.13 -0.05
C ASP A 26 1.90 -0.78 0.04
N GLN A 27 1.67 -1.87 -0.72
CA GLN A 27 0.47 -2.70 -0.61
C GLN A 27 0.30 -3.35 0.78
N GLY A 28 1.38 -3.88 1.36
CA GLY A 28 1.33 -4.46 2.71
C GLY A 28 1.03 -3.41 3.78
N ASP A 29 1.69 -2.26 3.69
CA ASP A 29 1.58 -1.17 4.65
C ASP A 29 0.19 -0.52 4.59
N CYS A 30 -0.39 -0.34 3.40
CA CYS A 30 -1.73 0.22 3.27
C CYS A 30 -2.81 -0.70 3.84
N LEU A 31 -2.69 -2.02 3.67
CA LEU A 31 -3.61 -2.99 4.27
C LEU A 31 -3.51 -3.01 5.80
N LEU A 32 -2.30 -2.93 6.35
CA LEU A 32 -2.09 -2.84 7.79
C LEU A 32 -2.73 -1.57 8.38
N LEU A 33 -2.53 -0.42 7.73
CA LEU A 33 -3.14 0.84 8.12
C LEU A 33 -4.67 0.77 8.02
N ASN A 34 -5.20 0.16 6.94
CA ASN A 34 -6.64 -0.05 6.78
C ASN A 34 -7.22 -0.86 7.95
N ASN A 35 -6.59 -1.97 8.31
CA ASN A 35 -7.04 -2.82 9.41
C ASN A 35 -6.99 -2.08 10.76
N ARG A 36 -5.96 -1.26 11.00
CA ARG A 36 -5.88 -0.40 12.19
C ARG A 36 -7.00 0.64 12.22
N GLY A 37 -7.32 1.24 11.08
CA GLY A 37 -8.42 2.19 10.94
C GLY A 37 -9.77 1.56 11.30
N LEU A 38 -10.06 0.38 10.74
CA LEU A 38 -11.27 -0.38 11.08
C LEU A 38 -11.33 -0.76 12.56
N LEU A 39 -10.22 -1.19 13.17
CA LEU A 39 -10.17 -1.49 14.60
C LEU A 39 -10.51 -0.26 15.46
N ARG A 40 -9.98 0.92 15.10
CA ARG A 40 -10.29 2.17 15.82
C ARG A 40 -11.74 2.58 15.64
N LEU A 41 -12.30 2.38 14.45
CA LEU A 41 -13.72 2.63 14.19
C LEU A 41 -14.60 1.72 15.05
N LEU A 42 -14.28 0.44 15.17
CA LEU A 42 -15.00 -0.51 16.04
C LEU A 42 -14.90 -0.15 17.53
N GLN A 43 -13.83 0.53 17.94
CA GLN A 43 -13.64 1.06 19.30
C GLN A 43 -14.35 2.40 19.52
N GLY A 44 -15.01 2.97 18.50
CA GLY A 44 -15.64 4.29 18.56
C GLY A 44 -14.67 5.47 18.41
N ASP A 45 -13.36 5.22 18.23
CA ASP A 45 -12.35 6.25 18.02
C ASP A 45 -12.33 6.66 16.53
N SER A 46 -13.39 7.36 16.10
CA SER A 46 -13.57 7.80 14.72
C SER A 46 -12.45 8.73 14.23
N ARG A 47 -11.82 9.47 15.14
CA ARG A 47 -10.69 10.36 14.81
C ARG A 47 -9.47 9.56 14.39
N LYS A 48 -9.02 8.61 15.22
CA LYS A 48 -7.89 7.74 14.83
C LYS A 48 -8.25 6.85 13.65
N ALA A 49 -9.51 6.42 13.54
CA ALA A 49 -9.97 5.69 12.37
C ALA A 49 -9.73 6.49 11.09
N LEU A 50 -10.08 7.78 11.09
CA LEU A 50 -9.89 8.67 9.94
C LEU A 50 -8.41 8.80 9.59
N GLU A 51 -7.55 9.05 10.58
CA GLU A 51 -6.11 9.16 10.36
C GLU A 51 -5.51 7.91 9.70
N TYR A 52 -5.88 6.72 10.16
CA TYR A 52 -5.37 5.47 9.61
C TYR A 52 -5.94 5.16 8.22
N LEU A 53 -7.26 5.31 8.02
CA LEU A 53 -7.89 5.06 6.72
C LEU A 53 -7.41 6.05 5.65
N TRP A 54 -7.17 7.30 6.02
CA TRP A 54 -6.62 8.30 5.11
C TRP A 54 -5.19 7.96 4.68
N LYS A 55 -4.34 7.54 5.62
CA LYS A 55 -2.96 7.10 5.31
C LYS A 55 -2.96 5.85 4.43
N ALA A 56 -3.83 4.88 4.71
CA ALA A 56 -4.01 3.69 3.89
C ALA A 56 -4.40 4.07 2.44
N HIS A 57 -5.36 4.99 2.28
CA HIS A 57 -5.79 5.46 0.97
C HIS A 57 -4.69 6.25 0.24
N THR A 58 -3.87 7.01 0.98
CA THR A 58 -2.74 7.75 0.39
C THR A 58 -1.68 6.80 -0.19
N LEU A 59 -1.42 5.66 0.46
CA LEU A 59 -0.47 4.65 -0.04
C LEU A 59 -1.05 3.79 -1.16
N CYS A 60 -2.36 3.50 -1.10
CA CYS A 60 -3.06 2.66 -2.08
C CYS A 60 -4.32 3.35 -2.60
N PRO A 61 -4.18 4.41 -3.43
CA PRO A 61 -5.30 5.25 -3.84
C PRO A 61 -6.31 4.55 -4.74
N THR A 62 -5.90 3.48 -5.44
CA THR A 62 -6.76 2.70 -6.35
C THR A 62 -7.38 1.47 -5.69
N ASN A 63 -7.11 1.22 -4.40
CA ASN A 63 -7.69 0.06 -3.70
C ASN A 63 -9.13 0.36 -3.26
N GLU A 64 -10.09 -0.22 -3.98
CA GLU A 64 -11.53 -0.01 -3.76
C GLU A 64 -12.00 -0.39 -2.35
N THR A 65 -11.37 -1.38 -1.72
CA THR A 65 -11.71 -1.78 -0.34
C THR A 65 -11.34 -0.69 0.66
N ILE A 66 -10.13 -0.13 0.52
CA ILE A 66 -9.64 0.96 1.37
C ILE A 66 -10.48 2.22 1.17
N GLU A 67 -10.76 2.56 -0.09
CA GLU A 67 -11.62 3.70 -0.45
C GLU A 67 -13.03 3.54 0.14
N GLY A 68 -13.63 2.35 0.02
CA GLY A 68 -14.94 2.04 0.57
C GLY A 68 -14.99 2.19 2.10
N ASN A 69 -13.97 1.71 2.81
CA ASN A 69 -13.89 1.86 4.27
C ASN A 69 -13.77 3.33 4.69
N LEU A 70 -12.98 4.13 3.98
CA LEU A 70 -12.87 5.57 4.23
C LEU A 70 -14.21 6.28 3.98
N LYS A 71 -14.89 5.99 2.88
CA LYS A 71 -16.23 6.52 2.57
C LYS A 71 -17.26 6.16 3.66
N ILE A 72 -17.25 4.93 4.15
CA ILE A 72 -18.11 4.49 5.26
C ILE A 72 -17.86 5.35 6.51
N LEU A 73 -16.60 5.58 6.88
CA LEU A 73 -16.29 6.43 8.02
C LEU A 73 -16.78 7.87 7.81
N LEU A 74 -16.50 8.46 6.65
CA LEU A 74 -16.88 9.84 6.33
C LEU A 74 -18.39 10.03 6.31
N SER A 75 -19.16 9.04 5.83
CA SER A 75 -20.63 9.10 5.89
C SER A 75 -21.21 9.07 7.31
N ARG A 76 -20.45 8.56 8.29
CA ARG A 76 -20.85 8.43 9.70
C ARG A 76 -20.36 9.57 10.59
N THR A 77 -19.39 10.33 10.10
CA THR A 77 -18.83 11.48 10.80
C THR A 77 -19.40 12.73 10.14
N PRO A 78 -20.40 13.40 10.74
CA PRO A 78 -20.82 14.69 10.21
C PRO A 78 -19.59 15.60 10.16
N GLY A 79 -19.38 16.24 9.01
CA GLY A 79 -18.33 17.23 8.85
C GLY A 79 -18.48 18.32 9.92
N PRO A 80 -17.39 19.06 10.23
CA PRO A 80 -17.45 20.17 11.16
C PRO A 80 -18.55 21.18 10.80
#